data_AF-A0A920KW05-F1
#
_entry.id   AF-A0A920KW05-F1
#
_cell.length_a   1.000
_cell.length_b   1.000
_cell.length_c   1.000
_cell.angle_alpha   90.00
_cell.angle_beta   90.00
_cell.angle_gamma   90.00
#
_symmetry.space_group_name_H-M   'P 1'
#
loop_
_entity.id
_entity.type
_entity.pdbx_description
1 polymer ?
#
loop_
_entity_poly.entity_id
_entity_poly.type
_entity_poly.pdbx_seq_one_letter_code
_entity_poly.pdbx_strand_id
1 'polypeptide(L)' 'MEPYRPGVRAQAVSKNGKLIHDFLVEETKRSLHVCNAPSPAATSSLPIGKYIVELVDKKLGRE' A
#
# COMPACT_ATOMS: atom_id res chain seq x y z
N MET A 1 -19.20 -10.14 -27.10
CA MET A 1 -18.12 -9.74 -26.18
C MET A 1 -17.79 -10.98 -25.38
N GLU A 2 -16.55 -11.48 -25.44
CA GLU A 2 -16.16 -12.67 -24.68
C GLU A 2 -15.77 -12.29 -23.24
N PRO A 3 -16.09 -13.12 -22.23
CA PRO A 3 -15.66 -12.88 -20.86
C PRO A 3 -14.11 -12.85 -20.75
N TYR A 4 -13.58 -11.92 -19.97
CA TYR A 4 -12.16 -11.87 -19.61
C TYR A 4 -11.96 -12.13 -18.11
N ARG A 5 -10.74 -12.48 -17.70
CA ARG A 5 -10.45 -12.72 -16.27
C ARG A 5 -10.70 -11.47 -15.43
N PRO A 6 -11.36 -11.59 -14.26
CA PRO A 6 -11.58 -10.46 -13.38
C PRO A 6 -10.27 -10.00 -12.72
N GLY A 7 -10.10 -8.68 -12.55
CA GLY A 7 -9.06 -8.11 -11.72
C GLY A 7 -9.54 -7.95 -10.27
N VAL A 8 -8.73 -8.38 -9.30
CA VAL A 8 -9.02 -8.23 -7.86
C VAL A 8 -8.08 -7.19 -7.26
N ARG A 9 -8.62 -6.23 -6.50
CA ARG A 9 -7.81 -5.23 -5.77
C ARG A 9 -7.51 -5.72 -4.36
N ALA A 10 -6.27 -5.56 -3.92
CA ALA A 10 -5.89 -5.71 -2.51
C ALA A 10 -6.38 -4.48 -1.71
N GLN A 11 -7.68 -4.46 -1.43
CA GLN A 11 -8.41 -3.35 -0.82
C GLN A 11 -8.62 -3.61 0.67
N ALA A 12 -8.06 -2.76 1.52
CA ALA A 12 -8.25 -2.84 2.96
C ALA A 12 -9.63 -2.31 3.40
N VAL A 13 -10.16 -2.93 4.45
CA VAL A 13 -11.40 -2.57 5.14
C VAL A 13 -11.09 -2.31 6.60
N SER A 14 -11.50 -1.16 7.11
CA SER A 14 -11.31 -0.80 8.52
C SER A 14 -12.24 -1.59 9.44
N LYS A 15 -11.95 -1.57 10.75
CA LYS A 15 -12.75 -2.27 11.77
C LYS A 15 -14.23 -1.87 11.82
N ASN A 16 -14.57 -0.67 11.34
CA ASN A 16 -15.95 -0.19 11.22
C ASN A 16 -16.56 -0.43 9.83
N GLY A 17 -15.94 -1.29 9.01
CA GLY A 17 -16.47 -1.70 7.70
C GLY A 17 -16.26 -0.70 6.56
N LYS A 18 -15.47 0.36 6.76
CA LYS A 18 -15.21 1.35 5.71
C LYS A 18 -14.04 0.93 4.82
N LEU A 19 -14.14 1.21 3.53
CA LEU A 19 -13.02 1.03 2.61
C LEU A 19 -11.95 2.09 2.89
N ILE A 20 -10.69 1.65 2.93
CA ILE A 20 -9.56 2.57 3.05
C ILE A 20 -9.18 3.02 1.64
N HIS A 21 -9.34 4.30 1.34
CA HIS A 21 -9.12 4.81 -0.02
C HIS A 21 -7.67 5.17 -0.31
N ASP A 22 -6.86 5.41 0.72
CA ASP A 22 -5.45 5.82 0.61
C ASP A 22 -4.47 4.70 0.96
N PHE A 23 -3.18 4.97 0.79
CA PHE A 23 -2.13 4.07 1.24
C PHE A 23 -2.19 3.84 2.75
N LEU A 24 -2.13 2.58 3.14
CA LEU A 24 -2.02 2.17 4.54
C LEU A 24 -0.69 1.45 4.71
N VAL A 25 0.20 2.04 5.48
CA VAL A 25 1.47 1.44 5.87
C VAL A 25 1.50 1.32 7.39
N GLU A 26 1.74 0.10 7.89
CA GLU A 26 1.81 -0.20 9.31
C GLU A 26 3.20 -0.71 9.67
N GLU A 27 3.69 -0.35 10.85
CA GLU A 27 5.03 -0.70 11.29
C GLU A 27 5.02 -1.54 12.56
N THR A 28 5.92 -2.52 12.62
CA THR A 28 6.29 -3.20 13.86
C THR A 28 7.76 -2.98 14.15
N LYS A 29 8.29 -3.54 15.25
CA LYS A 29 9.72 -3.43 15.59
C LYS A 29 10.64 -3.90 14.46
N ARG A 30 10.24 -4.89 13.65
CA ARG A 30 11.10 -5.55 12.66
C ARG A 30 10.51 -5.60 11.24
N SER A 31 9.34 -4.99 11.03
CA SER A 31 8.64 -5.07 9.75
C SER A 31 7.98 -3.75 9.41
N LEU A 32 7.83 -3.51 8.11
CA LEU A 32 6.98 -2.48 7.53
C LEU A 32 6.00 -3.20 6.59
N HIS A 33 4.71 -2.97 6.78
CA HIS A 33 3.63 -3.64 6.08
C HIS A 33 2.87 -2.63 5.22
N VAL A 34 2.87 -2.83 3.90
CA VAL A 34 1.98 -2.07 3.00
C VAL A 34 0.63 -2.80 2.97
N CYS A 35 -0.26 -2.39 3.86
CA CYS A 35 -1.56 -3.02 4.10
C CYS A 35 -2.63 -2.61 3.07
N ASN A 36 -2.47 -1.45 2.43
CA ASN A 36 -3.38 -0.98 1.39
C ASN A 36 -2.60 -0.18 0.35
N ALA A 37 -2.70 -0.58 -0.91
CA ALA A 37 -2.21 0.19 -2.05
C ALA A 37 -3.25 0.20 -3.18
N PRO A 38 -4.40 0.87 -2.96
CA PRO A 38 -5.47 0.91 -3.95
C PRO A 38 -5.14 1.88 -5.08
N SER A 39 -6.02 1.93 -6.07
CA SER A 39 -5.80 2.71 -7.28
C SER A 39 -5.52 4.20 -6.99
N PRO A 40 -4.56 4.81 -7.71
CA PRO A 40 -3.87 4.21 -8.83
C PRO A 40 -2.46 3.80 -8.41
N ALA A 41 -2.32 2.75 -7.58
CA ALA A 41 -1.02 2.18 -7.25
C ALA A 41 -0.13 1.93 -8.48
N ALA A 42 -0.71 1.60 -9.64
CA ALA A 42 0.03 1.51 -10.91
C ALA A 42 0.55 2.88 -11.40
N THR A 43 -0.27 3.94 -11.40
CA THR A 43 0.16 5.26 -11.89
C THR A 43 0.96 6.06 -10.88
N SER A 44 0.82 5.76 -9.59
CA SER A 44 1.57 6.36 -8.48
C SER A 44 2.64 5.43 -7.92
N SER A 45 3.08 4.44 -8.70
CA SER A 45 4.06 3.42 -8.30
C SER A 45 5.43 4.00 -7.94
N LEU A 46 5.89 5.04 -8.66
CA LEU A 46 7.16 5.71 -8.35
C LEU A 46 7.07 6.57 -7.07
N PRO A 47 6.07 7.46 -6.91
CA PRO A 47 5.89 8.21 -5.66
C PRO A 47 5.74 7.31 -4.42
N ILE A 48 4.91 6.25 -4.48
CA ILE A 48 4.75 5.35 -3.34
C ILE A 48 6.02 4.56 -3.05
N GLY A 49 6.76 4.14 -4.10
CA GLY A 49 8.03 3.46 -3.93
C GLY A 49 9.04 4.33 -3.18
N LYS A 50 9.15 5.62 -3.55
CA LYS A 50 10.02 6.58 -2.85
C LYS A 50 9.60 6.75 -1.39
N TYR A 51 8.31 6.93 -1.14
CA TYR A 51 7.78 7.05 0.22
C TYR A 51 8.10 5.81 1.09
N ILE A 52 7.93 4.60 0.55
CA ILE A 52 8.25 3.37 1.27
C ILE A 52 9.76 3.29 1.61
N VAL A 53 10.63 3.68 0.68
CA VAL A 53 12.09 3.72 0.93
C VAL A 53 12.43 4.69 2.05
N GLU A 54 11.87 5.90 2.03
CA GLU A 54 12.08 6.90 3.09
C GLU A 54 11.66 6.37 4.47
N LEU A 55 10.54 5.65 4.56
CA LEU A 55 10.10 5.01 5.82
C LEU A 55 11.09 3.92 6.27
N VAL A 56 11.60 3.11 5.34
CA VAL A 56 12.56 2.04 5.64
C VAL A 56 13.90 2.61 6.10
N ASP A 57 14.41 3.64 5.43
CA ASP A 57 15.67 4.28 5.79
C ASP A 57 15.60 4.89 7.19
N LYS A 58 14.51 5.63 7.48
CA LYS A 58 14.22 6.13 8.82
C LYS A 58 14.19 5.02 9.87
N LYS A 59 13.55 3.88 9.56
CA LYS A 59 13.46 2.72 10.47
C LYS A 59 14.81 2.07 10.72
N LEU A 60 15.68 2.05 9.72
CA LEU A 60 17.02 1.48 9.78
C LEU A 60 18.07 2.45 10.33
N GLY A 61 17.70 3.72 10.57
CA GLY A 61 18.62 4.76 11.04
C GLY A 61 19.64 5.17 9.98
N ARG A 62 19.26 5.13 8.70
CA ARG A 62 20.06 5.56 7.56
C ARG A 62 19.53 6.94 7.15
N GLU A 63 20.34 7.98 7.30
CA GLU A 63 20.03 9.34 6.80
C GLU A 63 20.82 9.62 5.52
#